data_AF-A0A2H9M6G6-F1
#
_entry.id   AF-A0A2H9M6G6-F1
#
_cell.length_a   1.000
_cell.length_b   1.000
_cell.length_c   1.000
_cell.angle_alpha   90.00
_cell.angle_beta   90.00
_cell.angle_gamma   90.00
#
_symmetry.space_group_name_H-M   'P 1'
#
loop_
_entity.id
_entity.type
_entity.pdbx_description
1 polymer ?
#
loop_
_entity_poly.entity_id
_entity_poly.type
_entity_poly.pdbx_seq_one_letter_code
_entity_poly.pdbx_strand_id
1 'polypeptide(L)'
;MPIRPGYHSKLFTDYKRQTKLSEFMEEFIVEGNTIKKAYLCHSKTKGLKEGDILLFYRSNDVRELTSLGVVEKVYENVTEPNQIVSYVGKRSVYSRKEIEEMVNKPTKVILFKWHLHFENPLKYKNLLNYQILKGPPQAIIKISHDKYLKIKGEVKINDRYTFN
;
A
#
# COMPACT_ATOMS: atom_id res chain seq x y z
N MET A 1 -2.60 4.68 -4.05
CA MET A 1 -3.04 4.18 -2.74
C MET A 1 -2.54 5.10 -1.62
N PRO A 2 -3.32 6.09 -1.15
CA PRO A 2 -2.95 6.83 0.05
C PRO A 2 -3.01 5.90 1.27
N ILE A 3 -1.98 5.93 2.12
CA ILE A 3 -1.87 5.10 3.32
C ILE A 3 -1.31 5.93 4.48
N ARG A 4 -1.90 5.74 5.67
CA ARG A 4 -1.47 6.44 6.89
C ARG A 4 -0.11 5.91 7.37
N PRO A 5 0.72 6.73 8.04
CA PRO A 5 2.06 6.36 8.49
C PRO A 5 2.12 5.07 9.29
N GLY A 6 1.21 4.87 10.25
CA GLY A 6 1.19 3.65 11.08
C GLY A 6 1.02 2.36 10.27
N TYR A 7 0.04 2.33 9.36
CA TYR A 7 -0.16 1.17 8.46
C TYR A 7 0.95 1.03 7.42
N HIS A 8 1.54 2.15 6.98
CA HIS A 8 2.68 2.13 6.06
C HIS A 8 3.89 1.45 6.70
N SER A 9 4.27 1.86 7.91
CA SER A 9 5.36 1.24 8.67
C SER A 9 5.12 -0.24 8.97
N LYS A 10 3.87 -0.64 9.25
CA LYS A 10 3.52 -2.04 9.44
C LYS A 10 3.67 -2.86 8.15
N LEU A 11 3.19 -2.34 7.02
CA LEU A 11 3.25 -3.05 5.73
C LEU A 11 4.65 -3.10 5.11
N PHE A 12 5.47 -2.08 5.34
CA PHE A 12 6.77 -1.87 4.73
C PHE A 12 7.82 -1.62 5.82
N THR A 13 8.09 -2.67 6.60
CA THR A 13 9.02 -2.66 7.75
C THR A 13 10.46 -2.30 7.37
N ASP A 14 10.83 -2.54 6.12
CA ASP A 14 12.14 -2.27 5.53
C ASP A 14 12.26 -0.87 4.90
N TYR A 15 11.17 -0.08 4.83
CA TYR A 15 11.20 1.25 4.25
C TYR A 15 11.88 2.29 5.18
N LYS A 16 13.07 2.77 4.79
CA LYS A 16 13.85 3.83 5.48
C LYS A 16 13.96 3.57 6.99
N ARG A 17 14.59 2.46 7.35
CA ARG A 17 14.58 1.88 8.70
C ARG A 17 15.32 2.75 9.74
N GLN A 18 14.67 2.94 10.89
CA GLN A 18 15.32 3.08 12.19
C GLN A 18 14.64 2.03 13.09
N THR A 19 15.36 0.95 13.41
CA THR A 19 14.84 -0.19 14.18
C THR A 19 14.33 0.30 15.53
N LYS A 20 13.08 0.04 15.88
CA LYS A 20 12.53 0.41 17.20
C LYS A 20 12.76 -0.73 18.18
N LEU A 21 13.14 -0.38 19.42
CA LEU A 21 13.41 -1.33 20.50
C LEU A 21 12.20 -2.26 20.80
N SER A 22 10.97 -1.81 20.51
CA SER A 22 9.75 -2.61 20.65
C SER A 22 9.69 -3.81 19.69
N GLU A 23 10.33 -3.74 18.51
CA GLU A 23 10.42 -4.86 17.54
C GLU A 23 11.31 -6.01 18.05
N PHE A 24 12.10 -5.76 19.11
CA PHE A 24 12.87 -6.80 19.81
C PHE A 24 12.08 -7.49 20.93
N MET A 25 11.03 -6.83 21.45
CA MET A 25 10.27 -7.29 22.63
C MET A 25 8.92 -7.91 22.26
N GLU A 26 8.28 -7.41 21.21
CA GLU A 26 7.08 -8.02 20.62
C GLU A 26 7.51 -8.76 19.36
N GLU A 27 7.15 -10.05 19.32
CA GLU A 27 7.37 -11.03 18.25
C GLU A 27 7.65 -10.40 16.89
N PHE A 28 8.76 -10.79 16.26
CA PHE A 28 9.08 -10.46 14.87
C PHE A 28 7.78 -10.43 14.04
N ILE A 29 7.37 -9.25 13.55
CA ILE A 29 6.24 -9.14 12.62
C ILE A 29 6.75 -9.69 11.27
N VAL A 30 6.92 -11.01 11.21
CA VAL A 30 7.45 -11.76 10.05
C VAL A 30 6.60 -11.45 8.83
N GLU A 31 5.31 -11.20 9.03
CA GLU A 31 4.31 -10.86 8.03
C GLU A 31 4.66 -9.57 7.29
N GLY A 32 5.22 -8.58 8.01
CA GLY A 32 5.67 -7.30 7.44
C GLY A 32 6.80 -7.45 6.43
N ASN A 33 7.62 -8.51 6.54
CA ASN A 33 8.74 -8.78 5.63
C ASN A 33 8.35 -9.64 4.41
N THR A 34 7.09 -10.09 4.32
CA THR A 34 6.65 -10.94 3.21
C THR A 34 6.39 -10.13 1.93
N ILE A 35 6.68 -10.73 0.76
CA ILE A 35 6.35 -10.17 -0.55
C ILE A 35 4.82 -10.07 -0.72
N LYS A 36 4.08 -11.08 -0.26
CA LYS A 36 2.61 -11.12 -0.35
C LYS A 36 2.02 -10.43 0.88
N LYS A 37 1.33 -9.31 0.68
CA LYS A 37 0.79 -8.46 1.74
C LYS A 37 -0.72 -8.28 1.59
N ALA A 38 -1.38 -7.95 2.70
CA ALA A 38 -2.79 -7.60 2.73
C ALA A 38 -3.00 -6.16 3.25
N TYR A 39 -3.76 -5.34 2.51
CA TYR A 39 -4.15 -4.00 2.93
C TYR A 39 -5.67 -3.92 3.09
N LEU A 40 -6.11 -3.45 4.26
CA LEU A 40 -7.51 -3.26 4.59
C LEU A 40 -7.85 -1.77 4.54
N CYS A 41 -8.94 -1.40 3.89
CA CYS A 41 -9.39 -0.01 3.83
C CYS A 41 -10.91 0.13 3.62
N HIS A 42 -11.46 1.31 3.91
CA HIS A 42 -12.86 1.65 3.66
C HIS A 42 -13.06 2.45 2.36
N SER A 43 -12.14 2.29 1.41
CA SER A 43 -12.18 3.07 0.16
C SER A 43 -13.36 2.63 -0.72
N LYS A 44 -14.21 3.57 -1.12
CA LYS A 44 -15.33 3.36 -2.05
C LYS A 44 -14.92 3.24 -3.53
N THR A 45 -13.63 3.38 -3.85
CA THR A 45 -13.14 3.33 -5.24
C THR A 45 -13.43 1.97 -5.87
N LYS A 46 -14.04 1.94 -7.05
CA LYS A 46 -14.36 0.69 -7.75
C LYS A 46 -13.34 0.39 -8.85
N GLY A 47 -13.34 -0.85 -9.35
CA GLY A 47 -12.62 -1.23 -10.57
C GLY A 47 -11.14 -1.56 -10.37
N LEU A 48 -10.69 -1.75 -9.13
CA LEU A 48 -9.38 -2.35 -8.86
C LEU A 48 -9.47 -3.86 -9.12
N LYS A 49 -8.59 -4.38 -9.97
CA LYS A 49 -8.60 -5.79 -10.41
C LYS A 49 -7.22 -6.42 -10.27
N GLU A 50 -7.19 -7.75 -10.33
CA GLU A 50 -5.94 -8.52 -10.40
C GLU A 50 -5.05 -8.02 -11.55
N GLY A 51 -3.75 -7.92 -11.28
CA GLY A 51 -2.76 -7.39 -12.22
C GLY A 51 -2.62 -5.86 -12.22
N ASP A 52 -3.51 -5.11 -11.56
CA ASP A 52 -3.36 -3.66 -11.46
C ASP A 52 -2.12 -3.27 -10.64
N ILE A 53 -1.42 -2.22 -11.09
CA ILE A 53 -0.27 -1.64 -10.38
C ILE A 53 -0.76 -0.75 -9.25
N LEU A 54 -0.25 -1.01 -8.03
CA LEU A 54 -0.46 -0.22 -6.84
C LEU A 54 0.74 0.68 -6.59
N LEU A 55 0.51 1.99 -6.55
CA LEU A 55 1.48 2.98 -6.09
C LEU A 55 1.09 3.49 -4.70
N PHE A 56 1.94 3.29 -3.70
CA PHE A 56 1.66 3.65 -2.31
C PHE A 56 2.17 5.06 -1.98
N TYR A 57 1.27 5.92 -1.50
CA TYR A 57 1.54 7.28 -1.06
C TYR A 57 1.40 7.38 0.45
N ARG A 58 2.48 7.65 1.18
CA ARG A 58 2.44 7.83 2.64
C ARG A 58 1.91 9.21 2.97
N SER A 59 0.74 9.26 3.60
CA SER A 59 0.03 10.51 3.90
C SER A 59 0.46 11.14 5.23
N ASN A 60 0.03 12.37 5.46
CA ASN A 60 0.19 13.16 6.70
C ASN A 60 1.63 13.61 7.01
N ASP A 61 2.59 12.70 7.11
CA ASP A 61 3.96 13.03 7.53
C ASP A 61 4.87 13.39 6.35
N VAL A 62 5.58 12.43 5.77
CA VAL A 62 6.58 12.64 4.71
C VAL A 62 5.95 12.98 3.36
N ARG A 63 4.66 12.67 3.18
CA ARG A 63 3.84 13.06 2.02
C ARG A 63 4.52 12.74 0.69
N GLU A 64 4.84 11.47 0.46
CA GLU A 64 5.59 11.02 -0.70
C GLU A 64 5.07 9.68 -1.25
N LEU A 65 5.33 9.44 -2.53
CA LEU A 65 5.13 8.15 -3.16
C LEU A 65 6.33 7.25 -2.83
N THR A 66 6.08 6.08 -2.25
CA THR A 66 7.09 5.29 -1.52
C THR A 66 7.38 3.93 -2.13
N SER A 67 6.35 3.23 -2.60
CA SER A 67 6.44 1.81 -2.94
C SER A 67 5.54 1.44 -4.10
N LEU A 68 5.90 0.34 -4.77
CA LEU A 68 5.12 -0.29 -5.82
C LEU A 68 4.74 -1.72 -5.43
N GLY A 69 3.53 -2.13 -5.79
CA GLY A 69 3.10 -3.52 -5.79
C GLY A 69 2.10 -3.82 -6.91
N VAL A 70 1.69 -5.08 -7.01
CA VAL A 70 0.70 -5.54 -7.99
C VAL A 70 -0.41 -6.30 -7.27
N VAL A 71 -1.66 -5.99 -7.61
CA VAL A 71 -2.84 -6.65 -7.03
C VAL A 71 -2.84 -8.13 -7.39
N GLU A 72 -3.00 -8.98 -6.38
CA GLU A 72 -3.30 -10.40 -6.55
C GLU A 72 -4.81 -10.66 -6.47
N LYS A 73 -5.50 -10.07 -5.49
CA LYS A 73 -6.94 -10.26 -5.33
C LYS A 73 -7.57 -9.12 -4.55
N VAL A 74 -8.82 -8.79 -4.86
CA VAL A 74 -9.60 -7.79 -4.16
C VAL A 74 -10.90 -8.41 -3.67
N TYR A 75 -11.23 -8.19 -2.40
CA TYR A 75 -12.52 -8.50 -1.83
C TYR A 75 -13.18 -7.20 -1.41
N GLU A 76 -14.41 -7.00 -1.86
CA GLU A 76 -15.21 -5.81 -1.60
C GLU A 76 -16.23 -6.06 -0.50
N ASN A 77 -16.58 -5.01 0.26
CA ASN A 77 -17.67 -5.03 1.24
C ASN A 77 -17.62 -6.18 2.26
N VAL A 78 -16.44 -6.58 2.71
CA VAL A 78 -16.27 -7.61 3.73
C VAL A 78 -16.70 -7.05 5.09
N THR A 79 -17.60 -7.75 5.77
CA THR A 79 -18.15 -7.37 7.09
C THR A 79 -17.88 -8.40 8.17
N GLU A 80 -17.34 -9.57 7.82
CA GLU A 80 -17.08 -10.65 8.78
C GLU A 80 -15.58 -10.77 9.07
N PRO A 81 -15.14 -10.71 10.36
CA PRO A 81 -13.73 -10.81 10.71
C PRO A 81 -13.10 -12.13 10.23
N ASN A 82 -13.83 -13.24 10.38
CA ASN A 82 -13.35 -14.57 10.00
C ASN A 82 -13.12 -14.69 8.49
N GLN A 83 -13.91 -13.97 7.67
CA GLN A 83 -13.66 -13.91 6.23
C GLN A 83 -12.33 -13.23 5.93
N ILE A 84 -12.04 -12.09 6.56
CA ILE A 84 -10.75 -11.41 6.41
C ILE A 84 -9.61 -12.33 6.82
N VAL A 85 -9.70 -12.97 7.99
CA VAL A 85 -8.68 -13.91 8.48
C VAL A 85 -8.44 -15.03 7.46
N SER A 86 -9.50 -15.58 6.86
CA SER A 86 -9.37 -16.61 5.83
C SER A 86 -8.69 -16.12 4.55
N TYR A 87 -8.88 -14.85 4.17
CA TYR A 87 -8.29 -14.26 2.97
C TYR A 87 -6.81 -13.93 3.16
N VAL A 88 -6.47 -13.35 4.31
CA VAL A 88 -5.13 -12.83 4.58
C VAL A 88 -4.20 -13.89 5.15
N GLY A 89 -4.72 -14.85 5.92
CA GLY A 89 -3.90 -15.83 6.64
C GLY A 89 -2.75 -15.15 7.39
N LYS A 90 -1.54 -15.71 7.29
CA LYS A 90 -0.30 -15.15 7.85
C LYS A 90 0.33 -14.01 7.02
N ARG A 91 -0.44 -13.32 6.16
CA ARG A 91 0.06 -12.23 5.27
C ARG A 91 -0.38 -10.84 5.72
N SER A 92 -1.07 -10.79 6.86
CA SER A 92 -1.63 -9.56 7.42
C SER A 92 -0.72 -9.02 8.51
N VAL A 93 -0.52 -7.71 8.47
CA VAL A 93 0.14 -6.94 9.54
C VAL A 93 -0.86 -6.39 10.56
N TYR A 94 -2.14 -6.75 10.41
CA TYR A 94 -3.24 -6.38 11.27
C TYR A 94 -3.48 -7.49 12.28
N SER A 95 -3.53 -7.12 13.55
CA SER A 95 -3.97 -7.99 14.63
C SER A 95 -5.44 -8.37 14.48
N ARG A 96 -5.87 -9.44 15.17
CA ARG A 96 -7.28 -9.86 15.17
C ARG A 96 -8.22 -8.75 15.63
N LYS A 97 -7.84 -8.02 16.68
CA LYS A 97 -8.60 -6.87 17.20
C LYS A 97 -8.73 -5.76 16.15
N GLU A 98 -7.66 -5.43 15.44
CA GLU A 98 -7.71 -4.45 14.34
C GLU A 98 -8.63 -4.94 13.20
N ILE A 99 -8.63 -6.23 12.87
CA ILE A 99 -9.54 -6.80 11.87
C ILE A 99 -10.99 -6.65 12.32
N GLU A 100 -11.30 -6.99 13.57
CA GLU A 100 -12.64 -6.86 14.16
C GLU A 100 -13.10 -5.39 14.16
N GLU A 101 -12.21 -4.45 14.47
CA GLU A 101 -12.52 -3.02 14.40
C GLU A 101 -12.78 -2.53 12.97
N MET A 102 -12.02 -3.04 12.00
CA MET A 102 -12.14 -2.63 10.59
C MET A 102 -13.49 -3.02 10.01
N VAL A 103 -13.99 -4.23 10.30
CA VAL A 103 -15.23 -4.76 9.70
C VAL A 103 -16.52 -4.16 10.26
N ASN A 104 -16.44 -3.33 11.31
CA ASN A 104 -17.57 -2.50 11.76
C ASN A 104 -18.14 -1.60 10.64
N LYS A 105 -17.41 -1.45 9.54
CA LYS A 105 -17.88 -0.87 8.29
C LYS A 105 -17.51 -1.81 7.14
N PRO A 106 -18.27 -1.82 6.02
CA PRO A 106 -17.90 -2.56 4.83
C PRO A 106 -16.45 -2.28 4.43
N THR A 107 -15.62 -3.32 4.51
CA THR A 107 -14.17 -3.22 4.37
C THR A 107 -13.72 -3.86 3.06
N LYS A 108 -12.84 -3.17 2.37
CA LYS A 108 -12.14 -3.69 1.21
C LYS A 108 -10.83 -4.33 1.64
N VAL A 109 -10.61 -5.56 1.21
CA VAL A 109 -9.36 -6.31 1.42
C VAL A 109 -8.62 -6.41 0.09
N ILE A 110 -7.41 -5.88 0.04
CA ILE A 110 -6.54 -5.92 -1.14
C ILE A 110 -5.34 -6.80 -0.82
N LEU A 111 -5.28 -7.96 -1.45
CA LEU A 111 -4.09 -8.81 -1.47
C LEU A 111 -3.20 -8.37 -2.62
N PHE A 112 -1.91 -8.18 -2.36
CA PHE A 112 -0.96 -7.71 -3.37
C PHE A 112 0.44 -8.26 -3.13
N LYS A 113 1.21 -8.36 -4.21
CA LYS A 113 2.66 -8.59 -4.15
C LYS A 113 3.37 -7.25 -4.11
N TRP A 114 4.11 -6.97 -3.05
CA TRP A 114 5.07 -5.87 -3.02
C TRP A 114 6.25 -6.19 -3.92
N HIS A 115 6.76 -5.18 -4.63
CA HIS A 115 7.87 -5.37 -5.58
C HIS A 115 9.10 -4.58 -5.16
N LEU A 116 8.94 -3.29 -4.86
CA LEU A 116 10.07 -2.43 -4.52
C LEU A 116 9.64 -1.16 -3.78
N HIS A 117 10.64 -0.54 -3.16
CA HIS A 117 10.62 0.84 -2.72
C HIS A 117 11.27 1.74 -3.77
N PHE A 118 10.75 2.96 -3.91
CA PHE A 118 11.41 3.95 -4.75
C PHE A 118 12.65 4.47 -4.04
N GLU A 119 13.82 4.30 -4.64
CA GLU A 119 15.09 4.83 -4.13
C GLU A 119 15.01 6.34 -3.93
N ASN A 120 14.31 7.02 -4.84
CA ASN A 120 13.96 8.43 -4.76
C ASN A 120 12.45 8.60 -4.66
N PRO A 121 11.87 8.57 -3.44
CA PRO A 121 10.44 8.74 -3.25
C PRO A 121 9.94 10.07 -3.81
N LEU A 122 8.86 10.00 -4.60
CA LEU A 122 8.35 11.18 -5.29
C LEU A 122 7.53 12.03 -4.32
N LYS A 123 8.08 13.19 -3.93
CA LYS A 123 7.45 14.12 -2.98
C LYS A 123 6.14 14.70 -3.52
N TYR A 124 5.23 15.04 -2.60
CA TYR A 124 3.94 15.66 -2.93
C TYR A 124 4.06 16.91 -3.82
N LYS A 125 5.05 17.77 -3.58
CA LYS A 125 5.29 18.96 -4.43
C LYS A 125 5.54 18.57 -5.89
N ASN A 126 6.32 17.52 -6.14
CA ASN A 126 6.61 17.06 -7.49
C ASN A 126 5.36 16.42 -8.14
N LEU A 127 4.57 15.67 -7.35
CA LEU A 127 3.31 15.11 -7.82
C LEU A 127 2.29 16.19 -8.26
N LEU A 128 2.30 17.36 -7.60
CA LEU A 128 1.51 18.52 -8.02
C LEU A 128 2.09 19.20 -9.26
N ASN A 129 3.41 19.46 -9.25
CA ASN A 129 4.08 20.14 -10.36
C ASN A 129 3.94 19.37 -11.68
N TYR A 130 4.00 18.03 -11.62
CA TYR A 130 3.80 17.16 -12.79
C TYR A 130 2.32 16.91 -13.11
N GLN A 131 1.40 17.59 -12.42
CA GLN A 131 -0.06 17.46 -12.59
C GLN A 131 -0.56 16.02 -12.44
N ILE A 132 0.21 15.17 -11.76
CA ILE A 132 -0.18 13.79 -11.44
C ILE A 132 -1.35 13.85 -10.46
N LEU A 133 -1.21 14.68 -9.43
CA LEU A 133 -2.22 15.00 -8.42
C LEU A 133 -2.73 16.42 -8.58
N LYS A 134 -4.01 16.64 -8.23
CA LYS A 134 -4.61 17.97 -8.08
C LYS A 134 -4.64 18.46 -6.63
N GLY A 135 -4.32 17.57 -5.69
CA GLY A 135 -4.41 17.79 -4.25
C GLY A 135 -3.98 16.53 -3.48
N PRO A 136 -3.98 16.56 -2.14
CA PRO A 136 -3.59 15.39 -1.35
C PRO A 136 -4.66 14.29 -1.51
N PRO A 137 -4.28 13.08 -1.96
CA PRO A 137 -5.24 12.02 -2.24
C PRO A 137 -5.86 11.51 -0.93
N GLN A 138 -7.19 11.61 -0.83
CA GLN A 138 -7.96 11.10 0.32
C GLN A 138 -8.50 9.68 0.09
N ALA A 139 -8.52 9.23 -1.16
CA ALA A 139 -9.00 7.91 -1.57
C ALA A 139 -8.07 7.31 -2.63
N ILE A 140 -8.31 6.04 -2.97
CA ILE A 140 -7.62 5.38 -4.07
C ILE A 140 -7.98 6.11 -5.36
N ILE A 141 -6.97 6.60 -6.07
CA ILE A 141 -7.10 7.29 -7.35
C ILE A 141 -6.55 6.41 -8.47
N LYS A 142 -7.20 6.45 -9.62
CA LYS A 142 -6.65 5.92 -10.87
C LYS A 142 -5.83 7.03 -11.53
N ILE A 143 -4.67 6.66 -12.06
CA ILE A 143 -3.84 7.55 -12.88
C ILE A 143 -3.83 7.06 -14.33
N SER A 144 -3.62 7.97 -15.29
CA SER A 144 -3.45 7.61 -16.69
C SER A 144 -2.08 6.96 -16.93
N HIS A 145 -1.94 6.29 -18.07
CA HIS A 145 -0.67 5.68 -18.47
C HIS A 145 0.46 6.71 -18.58
N ASP A 146 0.21 7.88 -19.17
CA ASP A 146 1.23 8.95 -19.29
C ASP A 146 1.74 9.43 -17.93
N LYS A 147 0.83 9.57 -16.96
CA LYS A 147 1.19 9.92 -15.58
C LYS A 147 2.03 8.83 -14.93
N TYR A 148 1.71 7.56 -15.20
CA TYR A 148 2.51 6.43 -14.74
C TYR A 148 3.91 6.43 -15.36
N LEU A 149 4.05 6.66 -16.67
CA LEU A 149 5.35 6.78 -17.34
C LEU A 149 6.18 7.92 -16.74
N LYS A 150 5.55 9.08 -16.47
CA LYS A 150 6.22 10.19 -15.78
C LYS A 150 6.71 9.79 -14.41
N ILE A 151 5.90 9.09 -13.60
CA ILE A 151 6.34 8.56 -12.31
C ILE A 151 7.53 7.61 -12.50
N LYS A 152 7.43 6.64 -13.41
CA LYS A 152 8.47 5.65 -13.68
C LYS A 152 9.84 6.29 -13.96
N GLY A 153 9.87 7.33 -14.81
CA GLY A 153 11.09 8.07 -15.13
C GLY A 153 11.68 8.83 -13.93
N GLU A 154 10.83 9.43 -13.08
CA GLU A 154 11.26 10.24 -11.94
C GLU A 154 11.77 9.40 -10.76
N VAL A 155 11.10 8.28 -10.48
CA VAL A 155 11.49 7.38 -9.39
C VAL A 155 12.62 6.41 -9.76
N LYS A 156 13.15 6.53 -10.99
CA LYS A 156 14.21 5.69 -11.56
C LYS A 156 13.95 4.19 -11.36
N ILE A 157 12.73 3.73 -11.65
CA ILE A 157 12.46 2.28 -11.68
C ILE A 157 13.32 1.71 -12.81
N ASN A 158 14.39 0.99 -12.46
CA ASN A 158 15.22 0.29 -13.44
C ASN A 158 14.33 -0.55 -14.36
N ASP A 159 14.54 -0.44 -15.68
CA ASP A 159 13.73 -1.11 -16.72
C ASP A 159 13.70 -2.65 -16.61
N ARG A 160 14.49 -3.23 -15.71
CA ARG A 160 14.53 -4.66 -15.38
C ARG A 160 13.22 -5.20 -14.75
N TYR A 161 12.28 -4.34 -14.38
CA TYR A 161 11.02 -4.73 -13.72
C TYR A 161 9.74 -4.35 -14.49
N THR A 162 9.83 -4.00 -15.77
CA THR A 162 8.65 -3.66 -16.58
C THR A 162 8.60 -4.45 -17.88
N PHE A 163 7.45 -5.08 -18.16
CA PHE A 163 7.15 -5.64 -19.48
C PHE A 163 6.76 -4.50 -20.44
N ASN A 164 7.34 -4.52 -21.64
CA ASN A 164 6.92 -3.70 -22.79
C ASN A 164 5.63 -4.22 -23.40
#